data_AF-A0A430RYA7-F1
#
_entry.id   AF-A0A430RYA7-F1
#
_cell.length_a   1.000
_cell.length_b   1.000
_cell.length_c   1.000
_cell.angle_alpha   90.00
_cell.angle_beta   90.00
_cell.angle_gamma   90.00
#
_symmetry.space_group_name_H-M   'P 1'
#
loop_
_entity.id
_entity.type
_entity.pdbx_description
1 polymer ?
#
loop_
_entity_poly.entity_id
_entity_poly.type
_entity_poly.pdbx_seq_one_letter_code
_entity_poly.pdbx_strand_id
1 'polypeptide(L)'
;MEAKTQVQTQAALTHLREVLEALRERSQNLIAAIAAYTEAKIDYEAALDRLEDAKAKAIREGLEGRNEQARQAELLEKTRQEEEAVRSARAVYRVTEANLEMARVAWSLEKEVLRALTALLGDR
;
A
#
# COMPACT_ATOMS: atom_id res chain seq x y z
N MET A 1 -8.66 -47.49 21.44
CA MET A 1 -7.78 -46.86 20.43
C MET A 1 -8.55 -45.86 19.57
N GLU A 2 -9.74 -46.22 19.08
CA GLU A 2 -10.58 -45.38 18.20
C GLU A 2 -10.93 -44.00 18.76
N ALA A 3 -11.28 -43.88 20.05
CA ALA A 3 -11.60 -42.59 20.66
C ALA A 3 -10.40 -41.61 20.70
N LYS A 4 -9.17 -42.12 20.87
CA LYS A 4 -7.96 -41.29 20.88
C LYS A 4 -7.63 -40.79 19.46
N THR A 5 -7.83 -41.64 18.46
CA THR A 5 -7.67 -41.28 17.04
C THR A 5 -8.74 -40.27 16.60
N GLN A 6 -10.00 -40.42 17.04
CA GLN A 6 -11.07 -39.45 16.77
C GLN A 6 -10.77 -38.06 17.35
N VAL A 7 -10.31 -37.99 18.60
CA VAL A 7 -9.94 -36.72 19.25
C VAL A 7 -8.78 -36.04 18.54
N GLN A 8 -7.76 -36.80 18.12
CA GLN A 8 -6.61 -36.27 17.36
C GLN A 8 -7.02 -35.75 15.97
N THR A 9 -7.88 -36.47 15.26
CA THR A 9 -8.40 -36.03 13.95
C THR A 9 -9.25 -34.76 14.08
N GLN A 10 -10.10 -34.67 15.11
CA GLN A 10 -10.92 -33.49 15.33
C GLN A 10 -10.06 -32.26 15.65
N ALA A 11 -9.02 -32.41 16.48
CA ALA A 11 -8.08 -31.33 16.78
C ALA A 11 -7.32 -30.86 15.53
N ALA A 12 -6.88 -31.79 14.69
CA ALA A 12 -6.20 -31.47 13.42
C ALA A 12 -7.13 -30.71 12.45
N LEU A 13 -8.40 -31.10 12.36
CA LEU A 13 -9.41 -30.42 11.53
C LEU A 13 -9.71 -29.00 12.03
N THR A 14 -9.80 -28.80 13.34
CA THR A 14 -9.97 -27.46 13.92
C THR A 14 -8.78 -26.57 13.59
N HIS A 15 -7.57 -27.07 13.81
CA HIS A 15 -6.36 -26.30 13.53
C HIS A 15 -6.22 -25.97 12.03
N LEU A 16 -6.55 -26.91 11.15
CA LEU A 16 -6.56 -26.67 9.71
C LEU A 16 -7.54 -25.56 9.32
N ARG A 17 -8.72 -25.51 9.94
CA ARG A 17 -9.70 -24.43 9.69
C ARG A 17 -9.17 -23.07 10.12
N GLU A 18 -8.56 -22.98 11.30
CA GLU A 18 -7.93 -21.74 11.79
C GLU A 18 -6.84 -21.25 10.85
N VAL A 19 -5.99 -22.15 10.35
CA VAL A 19 -4.93 -21.81 9.39
C VAL A 19 -5.53 -21.31 8.07
N LEU A 20 -6.55 -21.97 7.54
CA LEU A 20 -7.23 -21.56 6.30
C LEU A 20 -7.92 -20.20 6.44
N GLU A 21 -8.54 -19.94 7.60
CA GLU A 21 -9.19 -18.66 7.89
C GLU A 21 -8.16 -17.53 7.99
N ALA A 22 -7.06 -17.75 8.71
CA ALA A 22 -5.96 -16.78 8.79
C ALA A 22 -5.32 -16.50 7.41
N LEU A 23 -5.18 -17.52 6.55
CA LEU A 23 -4.71 -17.34 5.17
C LEU A 23 -5.70 -16.52 4.33
N ARG A 24 -7.00 -16.75 4.50
CA ARG A 24 -8.03 -15.97 3.83
C ARG A 24 -7.96 -14.49 4.25
N GLU A 25 -7.90 -14.20 5.54
CA GLU A 25 -7.76 -12.83 6.04
C GLU A 25 -6.51 -12.15 5.50
N ARG A 26 -5.36 -12.84 5.48
CA ARG A 26 -4.11 -12.26 4.97
C ARG A 26 -4.14 -12.03 3.46
N SER A 27 -4.77 -12.91 2.68
CA SER A 27 -5.02 -12.66 1.26
C SER A 27 -5.89 -11.43 1.03
N GLN A 28 -6.92 -11.21 1.86
CA GLN A 28 -7.77 -10.02 1.80
C GLN A 28 -6.97 -8.76 2.17
N ASN A 29 -6.09 -8.84 3.18
CA ASN A 29 -5.21 -7.75 3.56
C ASN A 29 -4.23 -7.38 2.43
N LEU A 30 -3.68 -8.36 1.72
CA LEU A 30 -2.84 -8.10 0.56
C LEU A 30 -3.61 -7.39 -0.56
N ILE A 31 -4.84 -7.83 -0.86
CA ILE A 31 -5.70 -7.18 -1.85
C ILE A 31 -5.99 -5.73 -1.45
N ALA A 32 -6.33 -5.50 -0.18
CA ALA A 32 -6.58 -4.16 0.36
C ALA A 32 -5.32 -3.28 0.28
N ALA A 33 -4.14 -3.81 0.59
CA ALA A 33 -2.87 -3.09 0.49
C ALA A 33 -2.54 -2.71 -0.96
N ILE A 34 -2.80 -3.60 -1.93
CA ILE A 34 -2.63 -3.32 -3.37
C ILE A 34 -3.55 -2.18 -3.81
N ALA A 35 -4.83 -2.24 -3.40
CA ALA A 35 -5.80 -1.20 -3.73
C ALA A 35 -5.39 0.15 -3.15
N ALA A 36 -5.06 0.21 -1.85
CA ALA A 36 -4.65 1.45 -1.18
C ALA A 36 -3.37 2.05 -1.76
N TYR A 37 -2.39 1.21 -2.14
CA TYR A 37 -1.19 1.68 -2.83
C TYR A 37 -1.51 2.28 -4.20
N THR A 38 -2.36 1.61 -4.98
CA THR A 38 -2.71 2.06 -6.32
C THR A 38 -3.47 3.38 -6.28
N GLU A 39 -4.42 3.52 -5.36
CA GLU A 39 -5.17 4.77 -5.13
C GLU A 39 -4.23 5.90 -4.70
N ALA A 40 -3.41 5.67 -3.68
CA ALA A 40 -2.46 6.69 -3.20
C ALA A 40 -1.46 7.13 -4.28
N LYS A 41 -1.08 6.22 -5.19
CA LYS A 41 -0.22 6.54 -6.32
C LYS A 41 -0.93 7.49 -7.30
N ILE A 42 -2.17 7.18 -7.67
CA ILE A 42 -2.98 8.01 -8.57
C ILE A 42 -3.18 9.40 -7.96
N ASP A 43 -3.50 9.47 -6.66
CA ASP A 43 -3.68 10.75 -5.97
C ASP A 43 -2.40 11.59 -5.93
N TYR A 44 -1.25 10.94 -5.73
CA TYR A 44 0.04 11.61 -5.75
C TYR A 44 0.40 12.14 -7.14
N GLU A 45 0.19 11.34 -8.19
CA GLU A 45 0.38 11.77 -9.59
C GLU A 45 -0.54 12.96 -9.93
N ALA A 46 -1.82 12.87 -9.58
CA ALA A 46 -2.78 13.96 -9.79
C ALA A 46 -2.45 15.23 -8.99
N ALA A 47 -1.79 15.12 -7.83
CA ALA A 47 -1.32 16.27 -7.08
C ALA A 47 -0.11 16.94 -7.74
N LEU A 48 0.79 16.15 -8.33
CA LEU A 48 1.93 16.66 -9.11
C LEU A 48 1.46 17.43 -10.34
N ASP A 49 0.52 16.86 -11.10
CA ASP A 49 -0.05 17.51 -12.29
C ASP A 49 -0.70 18.86 -11.92
N ARG A 50 -1.48 18.88 -10.83
CA ARG A 50 -2.09 20.12 -10.32
C ARG A 50 -1.06 21.17 -9.92
N LEU A 51 0.05 20.76 -9.30
CA LEU A 51 1.13 21.67 -8.94
C LEU A 51 1.83 22.23 -10.18
N GLU A 52 2.05 21.41 -11.20
CA GLU A 52 2.62 21.85 -12.48
C GLU A 52 1.71 22.87 -13.18
N ASP A 53 0.41 22.57 -13.25
CA ASP A 53 -0.59 23.48 -13.80
C ASP A 53 -0.68 24.81 -13.04
N ALA A 54 -0.63 24.76 -11.70
CA ALA A 54 -0.63 25.95 -10.85
C ALA A 54 0.62 26.81 -11.07
N LYS A 55 1.80 26.18 -11.18
CA LYS A 55 3.06 26.87 -11.51
C LYS A 55 2.98 27.53 -12.89
N ALA A 56 2.53 26.79 -13.90
CA ALA A 56 2.38 27.31 -15.25
C ALA A 56 1.36 28.47 -15.31
N LYS A 57 0.26 28.37 -14.58
CA LYS A 57 -0.73 29.44 -14.44
C LYS A 57 -0.14 30.68 -13.78
N ALA A 58 0.54 30.55 -12.64
CA ALA A 58 1.17 31.67 -11.94
C ALA A 58 2.21 32.40 -12.81
N ILE A 59 2.98 31.65 -13.62
CA ILE A 59 3.93 32.24 -14.58
C ILE A 59 3.19 32.98 -15.70
N ARG A 60 2.12 32.40 -16.26
CA ARG A 60 1.30 33.06 -17.32
C ARG A 60 0.62 34.33 -16.85
N GLU A 61 0.14 34.35 -15.61
CA GLU A 61 -0.49 35.52 -14.99
C GLU A 61 0.53 36.62 -14.65
N GLY A 62 1.81 36.28 -14.65
CA GLY A 62 2.91 37.19 -14.35
C GLY A 62 3.27 37.19 -12.85
N LEU A 63 4.57 37.24 -12.59
CA LEU A 63 5.14 37.42 -11.27
C LEU A 63 5.62 38.88 -11.13
N GLU A 64 5.25 39.53 -10.04
CA GLU A 64 5.53 40.94 -9.77
C GLU A 64 6.90 41.15 -9.08
N GLY A 65 7.54 40.07 -8.63
CA GLY A 65 8.86 40.10 -8.00
C GLY A 65 9.90 40.88 -8.81
N ARG A 66 10.50 41.90 -8.18
CA ARG A 66 11.48 42.81 -8.80
C ARG A 66 12.84 42.17 -9.10
N ASN A 67 13.09 40.98 -8.55
CA ASN A 67 14.27 40.17 -8.80
C ASN A 67 13.88 38.68 -8.75
N GLU A 68 14.82 37.80 -9.09
CA GLU A 68 14.56 36.37 -9.18
C GLU A 68 14.14 35.75 -7.84
N GLN A 69 14.75 36.14 -6.73
CA GLN A 69 14.37 35.65 -5.40
C GLN A 69 12.93 36.03 -5.03
N ALA A 70 12.52 37.26 -5.32
CA ALA A 70 11.17 37.73 -5.06
C ALA A 70 10.15 36.99 -5.93
N ARG A 71 10.46 36.73 -7.21
CA ARG A 71 9.60 35.95 -8.09
C ARG A 71 9.45 34.51 -7.61
N GLN A 72 10.53 33.89 -7.13
CA GLN A 72 10.48 32.54 -6.58
C GLN A 72 9.66 32.47 -5.29
N ALA A 73 9.82 33.44 -4.39
CA ALA A 73 9.02 33.53 -3.17
C ALA A 73 7.52 33.72 -3.48
N GLU A 74 7.20 34.59 -4.45
CA GLU A 74 5.83 34.80 -4.91
C GLU A 74 5.24 33.54 -5.56
N LEU A 75 6.00 32.85 -6.41
CA LEU A 75 5.58 31.59 -7.01
C LEU A 75 5.27 30.54 -5.94
N LEU A 76 6.15 30.40 -4.95
CA LEU A 76 5.95 29.47 -3.83
C LEU A 76 4.70 29.80 -3.01
N GLU A 77 4.43 31.09 -2.76
CA GLU A 77 3.23 31.49 -2.04
C GLU A 77 1.96 31.26 -2.87
N LYS A 78 2.01 31.57 -4.17
CA LYS A 78 0.89 31.33 -5.11
C LYS A 78 0.57 29.85 -5.31
N THR A 79 1.54 28.94 -5.16
CA THR A 79 1.35 27.48 -5.32
C THR A 79 1.43 26.72 -4.00
N ARG A 80 1.30 27.41 -2.87
CA ARG A 80 1.52 26.84 -1.54
C ARG A 80 0.57 25.68 -1.23
N GLN A 81 -0.69 25.80 -1.62
CA GLN A 81 -1.71 24.79 -1.36
C GLN A 81 -1.41 23.50 -2.14
N GLU A 82 -1.00 23.62 -3.40
CA GLU A 82 -0.63 22.50 -4.26
C GLU A 82 0.66 21.83 -3.77
N GLU A 83 1.66 22.60 -3.33
CA GLU A 83 2.88 22.07 -2.69
C GLU A 83 2.55 21.28 -1.40
N GLU A 84 1.59 21.75 -0.60
CA GLU A 84 1.11 21.04 0.58
C GLU A 84 0.31 19.77 0.23
N ALA A 85 -0.51 19.83 -0.81
CA ALA A 85 -1.22 18.66 -1.32
C ALA A 85 -0.25 17.58 -1.82
N VAL A 86 0.78 17.95 -2.58
CA VAL A 86 1.84 17.02 -3.04
C VAL A 86 2.57 16.40 -1.86
N ARG A 87 2.97 17.20 -0.86
CA ARG A 87 3.65 16.67 0.34
C ARG A 87 2.77 15.68 1.10
N SER A 88 1.48 15.98 1.24
CA SER A 88 0.52 15.13 1.93
C SER A 88 0.28 13.83 1.16
N ALA A 89 0.01 13.90 -0.13
CA ALA A 89 -0.20 12.73 -0.99
C ALA A 89 1.05 11.84 -1.03
N ARG A 90 2.25 12.45 -1.09
CA ARG A 90 3.53 11.71 -1.03
C ARG A 90 3.69 10.93 0.28
N ALA A 91 3.29 11.51 1.40
CA ALA A 91 3.37 10.85 2.69
C ALA A 91 2.47 9.61 2.73
N VAL A 92 1.22 9.73 2.25
CA VAL A 92 0.28 8.61 2.15
C VAL A 92 0.82 7.53 1.20
N TYR A 93 1.28 7.92 0.01
CA TYR A 93 1.87 7.02 -0.99
C TYR A 93 3.03 6.19 -0.42
N ARG A 94 3.94 6.82 0.35
CA ARG A 94 5.06 6.10 0.97
C ARG A 94 4.63 5.10 2.03
N VAL A 95 3.61 5.44 2.82
CA VAL A 95 3.08 4.53 3.84
C VAL A 95 2.40 3.33 3.18
N THR A 96 1.59 3.56 2.14
CA THR A 96 0.92 2.47 1.43
C THR A 96 1.90 1.60 0.65
N GLU A 97 3.00 2.17 0.12
CA GLU A 97 4.11 1.44 -0.49
C GLU A 97 4.78 0.48 0.52
N ALA A 98 5.11 0.98 1.72
CA ALA A 98 5.69 0.15 2.78
C ALA A 98 4.72 -0.96 3.24
N ASN A 99 3.43 -0.64 3.41
CA ASN A 99 2.41 -1.62 3.80
C ASN A 99 2.22 -2.71 2.74
N LEU A 100 2.25 -2.34 1.46
CA LEU A 100 2.18 -3.30 0.36
C LEU A 100 3.38 -4.24 0.37
N GLU A 101 4.59 -3.72 0.59
CA GLU A 101 5.79 -4.57 0.65
C GLU A 101 5.73 -5.55 1.83
N MET A 102 5.31 -5.09 3.01
CA MET A 102 5.09 -5.98 4.15
C MET A 102 4.05 -7.08 3.86
N ALA A 103 2.93 -6.72 3.23
CA ALA A 103 1.90 -7.69 2.86
C ALA A 103 2.41 -8.70 1.82
N ARG A 104 3.27 -8.27 0.87
CA ARG A 104 3.90 -9.15 -0.12
C ARG A 104 4.87 -10.15 0.53
N VAL A 105 5.70 -9.69 1.46
CA VAL A 105 6.61 -10.55 2.22
C VAL A 105 5.83 -11.60 3.01
N ALA A 106 4.79 -11.18 3.74
CA ALA A 106 3.92 -12.10 4.47
C ALA A 106 3.29 -13.16 3.56
N TRP A 107 2.77 -12.75 2.40
CA TRP A 107 2.19 -13.65 1.41
C TRP A 107 3.20 -14.62 0.80
N SER A 108 4.45 -14.21 0.60
CA SER A 108 5.51 -15.10 0.12
C SER A 108 5.78 -16.22 1.11
N LEU A 109 5.90 -15.88 2.40
CA LEU A 109 6.10 -16.86 3.47
C LEU A 109 4.92 -17.85 3.55
N GLU A 110 3.70 -17.35 3.41
CA GLU A 110 2.49 -18.19 3.41
C GLU A 110 2.46 -19.20 2.25
N LYS A 111 2.89 -18.77 1.05
CA LYS A 111 3.02 -19.68 -0.10
C LYS A 111 4.02 -20.79 0.17
N GLU A 112 5.13 -20.49 0.83
CA GLU A 112 6.13 -21.50 1.20
C GLU A 112 5.57 -22.50 2.22
N VAL A 113 4.86 -22.01 3.25
CA VAL A 113 4.18 -22.87 4.23
C VAL A 113 3.15 -23.77 3.55
N LEU A 114 2.32 -23.22 2.66
CA LEU A 114 1.33 -24.00 1.90
C LEU A 114 1.98 -25.06 1.02
N ARG A 115 3.10 -24.75 0.36
CA ARG A 115 3.87 -25.73 -0.42
C ARG A 115 4.44 -26.84 0.46
N ALA A 116 5.00 -26.49 1.62
CA ALA A 116 5.51 -27.47 2.57
C ALA A 116 4.40 -28.39 3.10
N LEU A 117 3.24 -27.84 3.46
CA LEU A 117 2.07 -28.62 3.86
C LEU A 117 1.56 -29.53 2.73
N THR A 118 1.51 -29.02 1.49
CA THR A 118 1.10 -29.80 0.33
C THR A 118 2.07 -30.95 0.06
N ALA A 119 3.38 -30.72 0.18
CA ALA A 119 4.40 -31.77 0.04
C ALA A 119 4.25 -32.86 1.12
N LEU A 120 4.05 -32.47 2.38
CA LEU A 120 3.81 -33.41 3.48
C LEU A 120 2.52 -34.24 3.32
N LEU A 121 1.50 -33.68 2.65
CA LEU A 121 0.25 -34.37 2.36
C LEU A 121 0.32 -35.22 1.08
N GLY A 122 1.18 -34.85 0.12
CA GLY A 122 1.36 -35.49 -1.18
C GLY A 122 2.40 -36.62 -1.21
N ASP A 123 3.29 -36.70 -0.23
CA ASP A 123 4.25 -37.81 -0.03
C ASP A 123 3.60 -39.08 0.58
N ARG A 124 2.37 -39.41 0.13
CA ARG A 124 1.67 -40.67 0.46
C ARG A 124 1.45 -41.52 -0.78
#